data_AF-A0A8S9YVQ0-F1
#
_entry.id   AF-A0A8S9YVQ0-F1
#
_cell.length_a   1.000
_cell.length_b   1.000
_cell.length_c   1.000
_cell.angle_alpha   90.00
_cell.angle_beta   90.00
_cell.angle_gamma   90.00
#
_symmetry.space_group_name_H-M   'P 1'
#
loop_
_entity.id
_entity.type
_entity.pdbx_description
1 polymer ?
#
loop_
_entity_poly.entity_id
_entity_poly.type
_entity_poly.pdbx_seq_one_letter_code
_entity_poly.pdbx_strand_id
1 'polypeptide(L)'
;MENLYPHAVKRISKEIREILKESIDGVKVIVNEQDLTDVQAVIDGPVGTPYDGGKFHIKLAISEKYPREPPKGFFFTKIFHPNVAPLTGEICVNTLKTDWKSDLGVKHVLLVIRCLLVNPNPQSALNEEAGRLFQEDYNEYVSQAQLYTDIHACNHLRDVKPVERLLSEGRSTINAKIHPDVGDSVSILRDANGPSPKKPTGQRHISATKKALKRL
;
A
#
# COMPACT_ATOMS: atom_id res chain seq x y z
N MET A 1 -10.88 10.32 24.31
CA MET A 1 -9.77 9.41 24.65
C MET A 1 -10.35 8.47 25.71
N GLU A 2 -10.50 7.19 25.41
CA GLU A 2 -10.98 6.23 26.43
C GLU A 2 -9.94 6.16 27.54
N ASN A 3 -10.35 6.30 28.79
CA ASN A 3 -9.43 6.25 29.93
C ASN A 3 -9.02 4.79 30.18
N LEU A 4 -7.75 4.47 29.91
CA LEU A 4 -7.20 3.16 30.24
C LEU A 4 -7.10 2.97 31.76
N TYR A 5 -7.42 1.77 32.23
CA TYR A 5 -7.23 1.43 33.64
C TYR A 5 -5.73 1.43 34.00
N PRO A 6 -5.35 1.82 35.24
CA PRO A 6 -3.95 1.90 35.65
C PRO A 6 -3.14 0.59 35.46
N HIS A 7 -3.80 -0.56 35.64
CA HIS A 7 -3.17 -1.86 35.44
C HIS A 7 -2.84 -2.13 33.96
N ALA A 8 -3.70 -1.69 33.03
CA ALA A 8 -3.45 -1.79 31.60
C ALA A 8 -2.27 -0.91 31.20
N VAL A 9 -2.21 0.34 31.67
CA VAL A 9 -1.08 1.25 31.41
C VAL A 9 0.24 0.66 31.91
N LYS A 10 0.26 0.10 33.12
CA LYS A 10 1.45 -0.56 33.70
C LYS A 10 1.89 -1.76 32.85
N ARG A 11 0.93 -2.56 32.37
CA ARG A 11 1.20 -3.71 31.51
C ARG A 11 1.77 -3.27 30.15
N ILE A 12 1.11 -2.32 29.47
CA ILE A 12 1.58 -1.79 28.17
C ILE A 12 2.99 -1.23 28.31
N SER A 13 3.24 -0.42 29.35
CA SER A 13 4.58 0.13 29.62
C SER A 13 5.64 -0.96 29.80
N LYS A 14 5.29 -2.10 30.40
CA LYS A 14 6.20 -3.25 30.53
C LYS A 14 6.45 -3.90 29.16
N GLU A 15 5.40 -4.18 28.40
CA GLU A 15 5.49 -4.80 27.07
C GLU A 15 6.30 -3.95 26.08
N ILE A 16 6.10 -2.62 26.07
CA ILE A 16 6.89 -1.72 25.20
C ILE A 16 8.36 -1.78 25.57
N ARG A 17 8.71 -1.75 26.87
CA ARG A 17 10.11 -1.90 27.30
C ARG A 17 10.73 -3.24 26.92
N GLU A 18 9.94 -4.31 26.91
CA GLU A 18 10.39 -5.63 26.47
C GLU A 18 10.68 -5.65 24.96
N ILE A 19 9.82 -5.05 24.14
CA ILE A 19 10.04 -4.93 22.69
C ILE A 19 11.27 -4.07 22.38
N LEU A 20 11.53 -3.01 23.16
CA LEU A 20 12.73 -2.19 22.99
C LEU A 20 14.03 -2.94 23.34
N LYS A 21 13.97 -3.95 24.20
CA LYS A 21 15.11 -4.82 24.52
C LYS A 21 15.29 -5.94 23.50
N GLU A 22 14.19 -6.50 23.03
CA GLU A 22 14.15 -7.58 22.05
C GLU A 22 13.45 -7.11 20.78
N SER A 23 14.25 -6.63 19.83
CA SER A 23 13.76 -6.19 18.53
C SER A 23 13.01 -7.31 17.81
N ILE A 24 11.95 -6.91 17.09
CA ILE A 24 11.18 -7.78 16.21
C ILE A 24 11.74 -7.58 14.79
N ASP A 25 12.07 -8.66 14.08
CA ASP A 25 12.58 -8.56 12.72
C ASP A 25 11.58 -7.84 11.80
N GLY A 26 12.07 -6.83 11.08
CA GLY A 26 11.26 -5.99 10.19
C GLY A 26 10.17 -5.17 10.90
N VAL A 27 10.23 -4.97 12.23
CA VAL A 27 9.28 -4.11 12.94
C VAL A 27 10.02 -3.15 13.88
N LYS A 28 9.78 -1.86 13.69
CA LYS A 28 10.32 -0.80 14.54
C LYS A 28 9.20 -0.09 15.29
N VAL A 29 9.16 -0.24 16.61
CA VAL A 29 8.22 0.52 17.47
C VAL A 29 8.64 1.98 17.54
N ILE A 30 7.66 2.88 17.41
CA ILE A 30 7.81 4.32 17.62
C ILE A 30 7.35 4.62 19.04
N VAL A 31 8.27 5.11 19.88
CA VAL A 31 8.01 5.38 21.29
C VAL A 31 7.59 6.83 21.45
N ASN A 32 6.43 7.04 22.06
CA ASN A 32 6.05 8.34 22.62
C ASN A 32 6.46 8.37 24.10
N GLU A 33 7.49 9.16 24.43
CA GLU A 33 8.04 9.23 25.79
C GLU A 33 7.07 9.86 26.80
N GLN A 34 6.12 10.66 26.33
CA GLN A 34 5.10 11.30 27.16
C GLN A 34 3.92 10.36 27.42
N ASP A 35 3.65 9.44 26.49
CA ASP A 35 2.55 8.50 26.57
C ASP A 35 2.92 7.15 25.94
N LEU A 36 3.38 6.20 26.77
CA LEU A 36 3.70 4.84 26.33
C LEU A 36 2.47 4.03 25.87
N THR A 37 1.25 4.56 26.03
CA THR A 37 0.02 3.93 25.53
C THR A 37 -0.27 4.31 24.07
N ASP A 38 0.41 5.33 23.53
CA ASP A 38 0.44 5.61 22.09
C ASP A 38 1.37 4.63 21.37
N VAL A 39 0.83 3.47 21.03
CA VAL A 39 1.58 2.39 20.41
C VAL A 39 1.55 2.55 18.89
N GLN A 40 2.68 2.98 18.32
CA GLN A 40 2.89 3.08 16.88
C GLN A 40 4.08 2.25 16.45
N ALA A 41 4.10 1.81 15.20
CA ALA A 41 5.21 1.05 14.65
C ALA A 41 5.36 1.28 13.14
N VAL A 42 6.56 1.00 12.63
CA VAL A 42 6.86 0.83 11.22
C VAL A 42 7.10 -0.64 10.96
N ILE A 43 6.35 -1.22 10.03
CA ILE A 43 6.52 -2.59 9.57
C ILE A 43 7.17 -2.54 8.19
N ASP A 44 8.26 -3.28 8.04
CA ASP A 44 8.91 -3.50 6.77
C ASP A 44 8.09 -4.51 5.96
N GLY A 45 7.83 -4.16 4.71
CA GLY A 45 7.22 -5.08 3.75
C GLY A 45 8.07 -6.35 3.63
N PRO A 46 7.50 -7.54 3.89
CA PRO A 46 8.28 -8.77 3.86
C PRO A 46 8.80 -9.08 2.45
N VAL A 47 10.02 -9.60 2.37
CA VAL A 47 10.66 -9.99 1.11
C VAL A 47 9.82 -11.02 0.37
N GLY A 48 9.69 -10.87 -0.96
CA GLY A 48 8.92 -11.78 -1.80
C GLY A 48 7.41 -11.60 -1.74
N THR A 49 6.94 -10.54 -1.10
CA THR A 49 5.52 -10.10 -1.13
C THR A 49 5.39 -8.88 -2.05
N PRO A 50 4.18 -8.50 -2.51
CA PRO A 50 4.00 -7.25 -3.24
C PRO A 50 4.28 -5.98 -2.39
N TYR A 51 4.60 -6.16 -1.10
CA TYR A 51 4.91 -5.09 -0.16
C TYR A 51 6.41 -4.86 0.02
N ASP A 52 7.26 -5.73 -0.55
CA ASP A 52 8.72 -5.70 -0.41
C ASP A 52 9.30 -4.30 -0.68
N GLY A 53 10.30 -3.90 0.11
CA GLY A 53 10.91 -2.56 0.09
C GLY A 53 10.07 -1.45 0.74
N GLY A 54 8.77 -1.66 0.96
CA GLY A 54 7.88 -0.71 1.61
C GLY A 54 8.09 -0.56 3.12
N LYS A 55 7.81 0.64 3.65
CA LYS A 55 7.74 0.94 5.09
C LYS A 55 6.32 1.36 5.47
N PHE A 56 5.64 0.55 6.26
CA PHE A 56 4.24 0.74 6.61
C PHE A 56 4.09 1.24 8.04
N HIS A 57 3.67 2.49 8.18
CA HIS A 57 3.36 3.08 9.48
C HIS A 57 2.00 2.58 9.94
N ILE A 58 1.94 2.10 11.18
CA ILE A 58 0.73 1.60 11.81
C ILE A 58 0.55 2.19 13.22
N LYS A 59 -0.70 2.18 13.69
CA LYS A 59 -1.08 2.49 15.06
C LYS A 59 -1.89 1.34 15.65
N LEU A 60 -1.62 1.02 16.90
CA LEU A 60 -2.45 0.14 17.73
C LEU A 60 -3.25 0.99 18.71
N ALA A 61 -4.58 0.95 18.60
CA ALA A 61 -5.49 1.57 19.54
C ALA A 61 -5.84 0.57 20.65
N ILE A 62 -5.35 0.84 21.85
CA ILE A 62 -5.62 0.01 23.03
C ILE A 62 -6.90 0.50 23.69
N SER A 63 -7.84 -0.42 23.93
CA SER A 63 -9.10 -0.13 24.61
C SER A 63 -9.06 -0.53 26.09
N GLU A 64 -10.06 -0.11 26.86
CA GLU A 64 -10.27 -0.52 28.26
C GLU A 64 -10.43 -2.04 28.45
N LYS A 65 -10.70 -2.77 27.36
CA LYS A 65 -10.86 -4.23 27.39
C LYS A 65 -9.54 -4.98 27.30
N TYR A 66 -8.44 -4.32 26.97
CA TYR A 66 -7.12 -4.94 26.95
C TYR A 66 -6.72 -5.43 28.35
N PRO A 67 -6.19 -6.66 28.50
CA PRO A 67 -5.75 -7.62 27.48
C PRO A 67 -6.80 -8.68 27.08
N ARG A 68 -8.05 -8.58 27.56
CA ARG A 68 -9.10 -9.56 27.22
C ARG A 68 -9.43 -9.55 25.74
N GLU A 69 -9.41 -8.37 25.12
CA GLU A 69 -9.46 -8.20 23.68
C GLU A 69 -8.12 -7.62 23.18
N PRO A 70 -7.68 -7.98 21.95
CA PRO A 70 -6.49 -7.39 21.36
C PRO A 70 -6.71 -5.89 21.07
N PRO A 71 -5.62 -5.09 20.96
CA PRO A 71 -5.68 -3.76 20.38
C PRO A 71 -6.27 -3.79 18.97
N LYS A 72 -6.95 -2.71 18.58
CA LYS A 72 -7.30 -2.48 17.16
C LYS A 72 -6.09 -1.98 16.41
N GLY A 73 -5.86 -2.45 15.19
CA GLY A 73 -4.76 -2.01 14.34
C GLY A 73 -5.22 -1.12 13.20
N PHE A 74 -4.41 -0.13 12.84
CA PHE A 74 -4.67 0.79 11.73
C PHE A 74 -3.39 1.03 10.94
N PHE A 75 -3.46 0.94 9.62
CA PHE A 75 -2.42 1.43 8.72
C PHE A 75 -2.60 2.93 8.47
N PHE A 76 -1.57 3.71 8.76
CA PHE A 76 -1.48 5.12 8.35
C PHE A 76 -0.91 5.25 6.95
N THR A 77 0.05 4.39 6.60
CA THR A 77 0.48 4.23 5.21
C THR A 77 -0.64 3.56 4.42
N LYS A 78 -1.13 4.20 3.34
CA LYS A 78 -2.13 3.58 2.46
C LYS A 78 -1.59 2.28 1.88
N ILE A 79 -2.44 1.25 1.83
CA ILE A 79 -2.07 -0.10 1.39
C ILE A 79 -3.23 -0.74 0.65
N PHE A 80 -2.92 -1.48 -0.41
CA PHE A 80 -3.89 -2.36 -1.08
C PHE A 80 -3.76 -3.78 -0.52
N HIS A 81 -4.67 -4.15 0.37
CA HIS A 81 -4.60 -5.41 1.11
C HIS A 81 -6.02 -5.92 1.45
N PRO A 82 -6.32 -7.22 1.30
CA PRO A 82 -7.67 -7.76 1.56
C PRO A 82 -8.22 -7.41 2.95
N ASN A 83 -7.43 -7.57 4.01
CA ASN A 83 -7.85 -7.37 5.40
C ASN A 83 -7.73 -5.94 5.94
N VAL A 84 -7.51 -4.94 5.08
CA VAL A 84 -7.36 -3.54 5.50
C VAL A 84 -8.45 -2.71 4.84
N ALA A 85 -9.20 -1.94 5.63
CA ALA A 85 -10.23 -1.04 5.12
C ALA A 85 -9.59 0.09 4.30
N PRO A 86 -9.96 0.29 3.02
CA PRO A 86 -9.27 1.23 2.12
C PRO A 86 -9.28 2.70 2.59
N LEU A 87 -10.35 3.12 3.26
CA LEU A 87 -10.54 4.51 3.67
C LEU A 87 -9.93 4.82 5.04
N THR A 88 -10.08 3.92 6.00
CA THR A 88 -9.69 4.15 7.40
C THR A 88 -8.33 3.55 7.75
N GLY A 89 -7.84 2.59 6.95
CA GLY A 89 -6.67 1.79 7.27
C GLY A 89 -6.93 0.75 8.38
N GLU A 90 -8.17 0.60 8.86
CA GLU A 90 -8.50 -0.36 9.91
C GLU A 90 -8.19 -1.79 9.48
N ILE A 91 -7.48 -2.53 10.33
CA ILE A 91 -7.16 -3.94 10.14
C ILE A 91 -8.32 -4.78 10.67
N CYS A 92 -8.73 -5.80 9.93
CA CYS A 92 -9.83 -6.67 10.32
C CYS A 92 -9.65 -7.23 11.74
N VAL A 93 -10.58 -6.87 12.63
CA VAL A 93 -10.57 -7.30 14.03
C VAL A 93 -10.67 -8.82 14.15
N ASN A 94 -11.39 -9.51 13.26
CA ASN A 94 -11.48 -10.96 13.28
C ASN A 94 -10.10 -11.61 13.11
N THR A 95 -9.26 -11.05 12.22
CA THR A 95 -7.88 -11.50 12.03
C THR A 95 -7.04 -11.34 13.29
N LEU A 96 -7.18 -10.22 14.00
CA LEU A 96 -6.42 -9.97 15.23
C LEU A 96 -6.97 -10.74 16.45
N LYS A 97 -8.24 -11.12 16.43
CA LYS A 97 -8.91 -11.88 17.49
C LYS A 97 -8.71 -13.39 17.37
N THR A 98 -8.45 -13.92 16.18
CA THR A 98 -8.18 -15.35 15.99
C THR A 98 -7.03 -15.79 16.89
N ASP A 99 -7.29 -16.79 17.73
CA ASP A 99 -6.33 -17.35 18.70
C ASP A 99 -5.75 -16.36 19.73
N TRP A 100 -6.35 -15.19 19.88
CA TRP A 100 -5.96 -14.23 20.91
C TRP A 100 -6.19 -14.80 22.31
N LYS A 101 -5.17 -14.67 23.16
CA LYS A 101 -5.21 -14.99 24.58
C LYS A 101 -4.71 -13.81 25.38
N SER A 102 -5.23 -13.63 26.60
CA SER A 102 -4.93 -12.46 27.43
C SER A 102 -3.51 -12.45 28.02
N ASP A 103 -2.73 -13.51 27.83
CA ASP A 103 -1.29 -13.56 28.10
C ASP A 103 -0.44 -13.06 26.93
N LEU A 104 -1.01 -12.94 25.71
CA LEU A 104 -0.37 -12.32 24.56
C LEU A 104 -0.37 -10.79 24.69
N GLY A 105 0.53 -10.14 23.96
CA GLY A 105 0.75 -8.69 24.06
C GLY A 105 0.96 -7.98 22.75
N VAL A 106 1.36 -6.70 22.83
CA VAL A 106 1.64 -5.83 21.68
C VAL A 106 2.60 -6.49 20.67
N LYS A 107 3.67 -7.15 21.16
CA LYS A 107 4.64 -7.88 20.33
C LYS A 107 3.97 -8.91 19.42
N HIS A 108 3.02 -9.68 19.97
CA HIS A 108 2.29 -10.69 19.22
C HIS A 108 1.41 -10.06 18.13
N VAL A 109 0.71 -8.98 18.45
CA VAL A 109 -0.16 -8.27 17.49
C VAL A 109 0.67 -7.74 16.31
N LEU A 110 1.82 -7.13 16.58
CA LEU A 110 2.73 -6.64 15.54
C LEU A 110 3.23 -7.77 14.63
N LEU A 111 3.54 -8.94 15.20
CA LEU A 111 3.93 -10.14 14.44
C LEU A 111 2.78 -10.65 13.57
N VAL A 112 1.56 -10.72 14.10
CA VAL A 112 0.37 -11.13 13.33
C VAL A 112 0.14 -10.19 12.15
N ILE A 113 0.25 -8.87 12.34
CA ILE A 113 0.11 -7.89 11.26
C ILE A 113 1.19 -8.10 10.18
N ARG A 114 2.44 -8.31 10.57
CA ARG A 114 3.52 -8.62 9.60
C ARG A 114 3.26 -9.93 8.85
N CYS A 115 2.80 -10.98 9.53
CA CYS A 115 2.42 -12.24 8.89
C CYS A 115 1.25 -12.07 7.92
N LEU A 116 0.33 -11.16 8.22
CA LEU A 116 -0.82 -10.88 7.35
C LEU A 116 -0.39 -10.31 5.99
N LEU A 117 0.69 -9.53 5.95
CA LEU A 117 1.30 -9.05 4.69
C LEU A 117 1.87 -10.19 3.84
N VAL A 118 2.24 -11.32 4.45
CA VAL A 118 2.71 -12.51 3.73
C VAL A 118 1.54 -13.37 3.26
N ASN A 119 0.56 -13.58 4.14
CA ASN A 119 -0.57 -14.46 3.87
C ASN A 119 -1.90 -13.78 4.26
N PRO A 120 -2.50 -13.01 3.33
CA PRO A 120 -3.81 -12.40 3.54
C PRO A 120 -4.89 -13.46 3.83
N ASN A 121 -5.89 -13.09 4.63
CA ASN A 121 -7.05 -13.94 4.88
C ASN A 121 -8.26 -13.47 4.04
N PRO A 122 -8.56 -14.10 2.90
CA PRO A 122 -9.66 -13.66 2.04
C PRO A 122 -11.05 -13.81 2.68
N GLN A 123 -11.22 -14.66 3.71
CA GLN A 123 -12.51 -14.87 4.37
C GLN A 123 -12.93 -13.68 5.26
N SER A 124 -11.99 -12.78 5.56
CA SER A 124 -12.22 -11.59 6.38
C SER A 124 -11.80 -10.31 5.66
N ALA A 125 -12.03 -10.26 4.34
CA ALA A 125 -11.69 -9.11 3.52
C ALA A 125 -12.53 -7.88 3.93
N LEU A 126 -11.86 -6.76 4.20
CA LEU A 126 -12.46 -5.43 4.36
C LEU A 126 -12.32 -4.60 3.07
N ASN A 127 -11.33 -4.92 2.24
CA ASN A 127 -11.22 -4.45 0.87
C ASN A 127 -11.72 -5.56 -0.05
N GLU A 128 -12.99 -5.47 -0.47
CA GLU A 128 -13.63 -6.47 -1.31
C GLU A 128 -12.90 -6.67 -2.64
N GLU A 129 -12.40 -5.60 -3.26
CA GLU A 129 -11.70 -5.69 -4.53
C GLU A 129 -10.33 -6.37 -4.37
N ALA A 130 -9.55 -5.99 -3.36
CA ALA A 130 -8.29 -6.69 -3.07
C ALA A 130 -8.53 -8.16 -2.73
N GLY A 131 -9.59 -8.47 -1.97
CA GLY A 131 -9.98 -9.85 -1.65
C GLY A 131 -10.36 -10.65 -2.89
N ARG A 132 -11.18 -10.07 -3.78
CA ARG A 132 -11.61 -10.68 -5.04
C ARG A 132 -10.42 -10.94 -5.96
N LEU A 133 -9.58 -9.92 -6.21
CA LEU A 133 -8.37 -10.08 -7.03
C LEU A 133 -7.42 -11.12 -6.43
N PHE A 134 -7.20 -11.11 -5.12
CA PHE A 134 -6.36 -12.12 -4.46
C PHE A 134 -6.83 -13.57 -4.74
N GLN A 135 -8.14 -13.78 -4.88
CA GLN A 135 -8.72 -15.11 -5.15
C GLN A 135 -8.85 -15.45 -6.64
N GLU A 136 -9.14 -14.47 -7.48
CA GLU A 136 -9.54 -14.67 -8.88
C GLU A 136 -8.45 -14.27 -9.89
N ASP A 137 -7.62 -13.28 -9.55
CA ASP A 137 -6.55 -12.76 -10.41
C ASP A 137 -5.38 -12.26 -9.55
N TYR A 138 -4.59 -13.22 -9.08
CA TYR A 138 -3.47 -12.94 -8.18
C TYR A 138 -2.42 -12.01 -8.80
N ASN A 139 -2.23 -12.06 -10.13
CA ASN A 139 -1.27 -11.20 -10.82
C ASN A 139 -1.71 -9.73 -10.77
N GLU A 140 -2.99 -9.46 -11.00
CA GLU A 140 -3.53 -8.10 -10.89
C GLU A 140 -3.52 -7.61 -9.43
N TYR A 141 -3.83 -8.48 -8.46
CA TYR A 141 -3.65 -8.14 -7.04
C TYR A 141 -2.21 -7.72 -6.72
N VAL A 142 -1.21 -8.50 -7.16
CA VAL A 142 0.20 -8.20 -6.95
C VAL A 142 0.57 -6.86 -7.60
N SER A 143 0.16 -6.64 -8.85
CA SER A 143 0.40 -5.40 -9.59
C SER A 143 -0.13 -4.16 -8.84
N GLN A 144 -1.38 -4.22 -8.36
CA GLN A 144 -1.97 -3.11 -7.61
C GLN A 144 -1.33 -2.91 -6.23
N ALA A 145 -1.03 -4.00 -5.53
CA ALA A 145 -0.37 -3.93 -4.23
C ALA A 145 1.06 -3.37 -4.32
N GLN A 146 1.81 -3.71 -5.36
CA GLN A 146 3.12 -3.12 -5.66
C GLN A 146 3.01 -1.63 -5.98
N LEU A 147 2.07 -1.24 -6.85
CA LEU A 147 1.84 0.17 -7.18
C LEU A 147 1.54 1.01 -5.93
N TYR A 148 0.68 0.51 -5.03
CA TYR A 148 0.38 1.18 -3.77
C TYR A 148 1.62 1.28 -2.86
N THR A 149 2.42 0.22 -2.80
CA THR A 149 3.67 0.17 -2.02
C THR A 149 4.65 1.23 -2.53
N ASP A 150 4.86 1.31 -3.84
CA ASP A 150 5.78 2.27 -4.46
C ASP A 150 5.36 3.71 -4.18
N ILE A 151 4.08 4.04 -4.31
CA ILE A 151 3.57 5.40 -4.15
C ILE A 151 3.54 5.83 -2.67
N HIS A 152 3.16 4.93 -1.77
CA HIS A 152 2.80 5.30 -0.39
C HIS A 152 3.79 4.85 0.66
N ALA A 153 4.48 3.72 0.45
CA ALA A 153 5.33 3.07 1.44
C ALA A 153 6.83 3.22 1.14
N CYS A 154 7.21 3.62 -0.06
CA CYS A 154 8.60 3.88 -0.43
C CYS A 154 8.96 5.38 -0.29
N ASN A 155 9.97 5.70 0.52
CA ASN A 155 10.44 7.09 0.69
C ASN A 155 11.21 7.64 -0.53
N HIS A 156 11.59 6.79 -1.49
CA HIS A 156 12.42 7.21 -2.64
C HIS A 156 11.69 8.09 -3.68
N LEU A 157 10.35 8.08 -3.72
CA LEU A 157 9.61 8.92 -4.68
C LEU A 157 9.41 10.37 -4.22
N ARG A 158 9.76 10.71 -2.97
CA ARG A 158 9.65 12.10 -2.48
C ARG A 158 10.87 12.96 -2.84
N ASP A 159 11.97 12.34 -3.25
CA ASP A 159 13.21 13.05 -3.64
C ASP A 159 13.30 13.32 -5.15
N VAL A 160 12.24 13.06 -5.92
CA VAL A 160 12.16 13.47 -7.33
C VAL A 160 12.00 15.00 -7.37
N LYS A 161 13.09 15.70 -7.70
CA LYS A 161 13.10 17.16 -7.87
C LYS A 161 11.97 17.59 -8.83
N PRO A 162 11.28 18.73 -8.57
CA PRO A 162 10.21 19.21 -9.44
C PRO A 162 10.66 19.31 -10.91
N VAL A 163 9.74 18.91 -11.81
CA VAL A 163 9.89 18.90 -13.28
C VAL A 163 10.20 20.29 -13.87
N GLU A 164 10.17 21.36 -13.08
CA GLU A 164 10.52 22.73 -13.48
C GLU A 164 11.96 22.89 -14.00
N ARG A 165 12.87 21.95 -13.72
CA ARG A 165 14.26 22.05 -14.22
C ARG A 165 14.44 21.58 -15.68
N LEU A 166 13.49 20.84 -16.25
CA LEU A 166 13.59 20.35 -17.63
C LEU A 166 13.15 21.38 -18.69
N LEU A 167 12.49 22.47 -18.28
CA LEU A 167 12.05 23.53 -19.21
C LEU A 167 13.03 24.70 -19.29
N SER A 168 14.01 24.80 -18.38
CA SER A 168 15.01 25.87 -18.38
C SER A 168 16.23 25.59 -19.28
N GLU A 169 16.48 24.33 -19.65
CA GLU A 169 17.64 23.96 -20.48
C GLU A 169 17.35 24.01 -21.99
N GLY A 170 16.11 24.35 -22.38
CA GLY A 170 15.70 24.45 -23.79
C GLY A 170 15.87 25.83 -24.45
N ARG A 171 16.45 26.83 -23.77
CA ARG A 171 16.48 28.21 -24.29
C ARG A 171 17.85 28.86 -24.23
N SER A 172 18.75 28.48 -25.13
CA SER A 172 19.69 29.38 -25.81
C SER A 172 20.56 28.62 -26.82
N THR A 173 20.27 28.79 -28.12
CA THR A 173 21.13 29.52 -29.08
C THR A 173 20.52 29.39 -30.48
N ILE A 174 19.64 30.31 -30.85
CA ILE A 174 19.58 30.78 -32.24
C ILE A 174 19.63 32.30 -32.20
N ASN A 175 20.81 32.87 -32.41
CA ASN A 175 20.92 34.27 -32.77
C ASN A 175 21.74 34.40 -34.05
N ALA A 176 20.97 34.62 -35.13
CA ALA A 176 21.24 35.35 -36.35
C ALA A 176 22.69 35.48 -36.87
N LYS A 177 22.88 35.06 -38.12
CA LYS A 177 23.53 35.89 -39.14
C LYS A 177 22.62 35.97 -40.36
N ILE A 178 22.01 37.13 -40.55
CA ILE A 178 21.36 37.54 -41.79
C ILE A 178 22.44 38.18 -42.66
N HIS A 179 22.61 37.68 -43.88
CA HIS A 179 23.25 38.40 -44.98
C HIS A 179 22.24 38.41 -46.14
N PRO A 180 22.01 39.54 -46.81
CA PRO A 180 21.08 39.62 -47.93
C PRO A 180 21.83 39.34 -49.24
N ASP A 181 21.30 38.46 -50.10
CA ASP A 181 21.16 38.79 -51.53
C ASP A 181 20.29 37.76 -52.30
N VAL A 182 19.34 38.31 -53.05
CA VAL A 182 18.73 37.93 -54.35
C VAL A 182 18.43 36.45 -54.68
N GLY A 183 17.16 36.22 -55.06
CA GLY A 183 16.84 35.48 -56.30
C GLY A 183 15.93 34.26 -56.19
N ASP A 184 14.73 34.41 -56.75
CA ASP A 184 13.93 33.41 -57.46
C ASP A 184 13.01 32.40 -56.72
N SER A 185 11.72 32.76 -56.78
CA SER A 185 10.65 32.05 -57.52
C SER A 185 10.05 30.73 -57.01
N VAL A 186 8.75 30.81 -56.66
CA VAL A 186 7.62 29.94 -57.13
C VAL A 186 7.64 28.46 -56.63
N SER A 187 6.59 27.77 -56.18
CA SER A 187 5.15 27.76 -56.45
C SER A 187 4.37 27.05 -55.32
N ILE A 188 3.14 27.53 -55.14
CA ILE A 188 1.93 26.87 -54.62
C ILE A 188 1.74 25.46 -55.20
N LEU A 189 1.16 24.52 -54.42
CA LEU A 189 -0.01 23.71 -54.83
C LEU A 189 -0.64 22.96 -53.65
N ARG A 190 -1.97 23.00 -53.65
CA ARG A 190 -2.92 22.38 -52.72
C ARG A 190 -3.37 21.00 -53.24
N ASP A 191 -4.24 20.38 -52.44
CA ASP A 191 -5.30 19.40 -52.77
C ASP A 191 -4.94 17.94 -52.46
N ALA A 192 -5.83 17.02 -52.10
CA ALA A 192 -7.15 16.97 -51.45
C ALA A 192 -7.54 15.46 -51.38
N ASN A 193 -8.34 15.07 -50.37
CA ASN A 193 -9.34 13.97 -50.36
C ASN A 193 -9.00 12.46 -50.54
N GLY A 194 -9.14 11.71 -49.42
CA GLY A 194 -9.95 10.48 -49.20
C GLY A 194 -9.55 9.13 -49.85
N PRO A 195 -10.18 7.96 -49.53
CA PRO A 195 -11.16 7.62 -48.47
C PRO A 195 -10.86 6.30 -47.67
N SER A 196 -11.65 6.03 -46.61
CA SER A 196 -11.67 4.80 -45.77
C SER A 196 -12.28 3.56 -46.44
N PRO A 197 -12.03 2.32 -45.95
CA PRO A 197 -13.16 1.52 -45.40
C PRO A 197 -12.87 0.42 -44.32
N LYS A 198 -13.87 0.25 -43.44
CA LYS A 198 -14.53 -0.99 -42.89
C LYS A 198 -13.87 -1.95 -41.85
N LYS A 199 -14.71 -2.31 -40.85
CA LYS A 199 -14.60 -3.33 -39.77
C LYS A 199 -14.88 -4.77 -40.26
N PRO A 200 -14.58 -5.78 -39.42
CA PRO A 200 -15.56 -6.85 -39.18
C PRO A 200 -15.77 -7.24 -37.70
N THR A 201 -16.93 -7.86 -37.48
CA THR A 201 -17.58 -8.39 -36.27
C THR A 201 -17.16 -9.82 -35.91
N GLY A 202 -17.28 -10.21 -34.63
CA GLY A 202 -17.27 -11.62 -34.20
C GLY A 202 -17.48 -11.82 -32.70
N GLN A 203 -18.67 -12.29 -32.29
CA GLN A 203 -19.03 -12.71 -30.93
C GLN A 203 -18.52 -14.12 -30.63
N ARG A 204 -18.14 -14.39 -29.37
CA ARG A 204 -17.99 -15.75 -28.82
C ARG A 204 -18.60 -15.83 -27.41
N HIS A 205 -19.66 -16.61 -27.28
CA HIS A 205 -20.17 -17.14 -26.01
C HIS A 205 -19.33 -18.36 -25.61
N ILE A 206 -18.92 -18.44 -24.33
CA ILE A 206 -18.42 -19.69 -23.74
C ILE A 206 -19.03 -19.83 -22.34
N SER A 207 -19.71 -20.97 -22.13
CA SER A 207 -20.33 -21.43 -20.89
C SER A 207 -19.26 -21.99 -19.94
N ALA A 208 -19.29 -21.63 -18.66
CA ALA A 208 -18.41 -22.18 -17.63
C ALA A 208 -19.17 -23.14 -16.71
N THR A 209 -18.71 -24.39 -16.67
CA THR A 209 -19.18 -25.46 -15.78
C THR A 209 -18.35 -25.47 -14.50
N LYS A 210 -19.02 -25.50 -13.33
CA LYS A 210 -18.43 -25.66 -11.99
C LYS A 210 -17.66 -26.98 -11.86
N LYS A 211 -16.47 -26.95 -11.23
CA LYS A 211 -15.98 -28.11 -10.46
C LYS A 211 -15.09 -27.67 -9.29
N ALA A 212 -15.48 -28.13 -8.11
CA ALA A 212 -14.82 -27.96 -6.83
C ALA A 212 -13.50 -28.74 -6.74
N LEU A 213 -12.51 -28.23 -5.99
CA LEU A 213 -11.41 -29.04 -5.48
C LEU A 213 -11.22 -28.87 -3.98
N LYS A 214 -11.16 -30.03 -3.32
CA LYS A 214 -10.90 -30.27 -1.89
C LYS A 214 -9.42 -30.10 -1.56
N ARG A 215 -9.18 -29.60 -0.34
CA ARG A 215 -8.15 -30.01 0.66
C ARG A 215 -6.82 -30.57 0.13
N LEU A 216 -5.73 -29.89 0.50
CA LEU A 216 -4.65 -30.45 1.32
C LEU A 216 -4.25 -29.40 2.36
#